data_AF-A0A1V3XUS7-F1
#
_entry.id   AF-A0A1V3XUS7-F1
#
_cell.length_a   1.000
_cell.length_b   1.000
_cell.length_c   1.000
_cell.angle_alpha   90.00
_cell.angle_beta   90.00
_cell.angle_gamma   90.00
#
_symmetry.space_group_name_H-M   'P 1'
#
loop_
_entity.id
_entity.type
_entity.pdbx_description
1 polymer ?
#
loop_
_entity_poly.entity_id
_entity_poly.type
_entity_poly.pdbx_seq_one_letter_code
_entity_poly.pdbx_strand_id
1 'polypeptide(L)'
;MTADSFAGFAEPGFAKLAETTRVTPFGAHACILTLETRVVSTDEASRRRFQRYWRATGPFIGWIRPAVMRALDRQLGRSPSPNPG
;
A
#
# COMPACT_ATOMS: atom_id res chain seq x y z
N MET A 1 12.02 10.97 -9.36
CA MET A 1 11.12 11.85 -8.58
C MET A 1 11.68 11.96 -7.18
N THR A 2 11.85 13.19 -6.67
CA THR A 2 12.22 13.46 -5.27
C THR A 2 10.96 13.64 -4.42
N ALA A 3 11.09 13.53 -3.09
CA ALA A 3 9.98 13.77 -2.16
C ALA A 3 9.37 15.17 -2.37
N ASP A 4 10.19 16.20 -2.50
CA ASP A 4 9.75 17.57 -2.77
C ASP A 4 9.02 17.71 -4.11
N SER A 5 9.52 17.07 -5.17
CA SER A 5 8.86 17.10 -6.49
C SER A 5 7.47 16.44 -6.48
N PHE A 6 7.30 15.39 -5.68
CA PHE A 6 6.01 14.70 -5.53
C PHE A 6 5.04 15.48 -4.63
N ALA A 7 5.56 16.09 -3.56
CA ALA A 7 4.79 16.94 -2.66
C ALA A 7 4.23 18.16 -3.41
N GLY A 8 5.09 18.84 -4.19
CA GLY A 8 4.75 20.04 -4.97
C GLY A 8 3.90 19.79 -6.21
N PHE A 9 3.74 18.55 -6.67
CA PHE A 9 2.91 18.24 -7.83
C PHE A 9 1.43 18.55 -7.55
N ALA A 10 0.86 19.50 -8.31
CA ALA A 10 -0.49 20.02 -8.13
C ALA A 10 -1.24 20.23 -9.46
N GLU A 11 -0.77 19.62 -10.56
CA GLU A 11 -1.46 19.74 -11.85
C GLU A 11 -2.89 19.17 -11.75
N PRO A 12 -3.91 19.87 -12.25
CA PRO A 12 -5.29 19.37 -12.27
C PRO A 12 -5.41 18.11 -13.12
N GLY A 13 -6.36 17.25 -12.76
CA GLY A 13 -6.66 16.01 -13.50
C GLY A 13 -6.01 14.76 -12.93
N PHE A 14 -5.27 14.87 -11.82
CA PHE A 14 -4.44 13.80 -11.29
C PHE A 14 -4.88 13.32 -9.90
N ALA A 15 -4.54 12.07 -9.61
CA ALA A 15 -4.57 11.50 -8.26
C ALA A 15 -3.16 11.01 -7.91
N LYS A 16 -2.57 11.61 -6.87
CA LYS A 16 -1.29 11.18 -6.32
C LYS A 16 -1.52 9.98 -5.42
N LEU A 17 -0.79 8.91 -5.63
CA LEU A 17 -0.79 7.72 -4.79
C LEU A 17 0.56 7.57 -4.11
N ALA A 18 0.55 7.42 -2.79
CA ALA A 18 1.71 7.07 -1.98
C ALA A 18 1.42 5.76 -1.26
N GLU A 19 2.33 4.80 -1.39
CA GLU A 19 2.29 3.54 -0.67
C GLU A 19 3.40 3.51 0.38
N THR A 20 3.07 3.05 1.59
CA THR A 20 4.01 2.89 2.69
C THR A 20 3.93 1.46 3.18
N THR A 21 5.07 0.78 3.18
CA THR A 21 5.22 -0.57 3.71
C THR A 21 6.09 -0.49 4.95
N ARG A 22 5.54 -0.85 6.11
CA ARG A 22 6.25 -0.86 7.39
C ARG A 22 6.29 -2.29 7.93
N VAL A 23 7.49 -2.74 8.30
CA VAL A 23 7.71 -4.01 8.99
C VAL A 23 8.09 -3.68 10.42
N THR A 24 7.31 -4.17 11.38
CA THR A 24 7.53 -3.90 12.81
C THR A 24 7.80 -5.23 13.51
N PRO A 25 8.90 -5.40 14.26
CA PRO A 25 9.17 -6.66 14.94
C PRO A 25 8.07 -6.99 15.96
N PHE A 26 7.69 -8.26 16.05
CA PHE A 26 6.66 -8.75 16.96
C PHE A 26 7.12 -10.07 17.58
N GLY A 27 7.78 -9.99 18.74
CA GLY A 27 8.43 -11.14 19.37
C GLY A 27 9.68 -11.61 18.63
N ALA A 28 10.18 -12.80 19.00
CA ALA A 28 11.46 -13.32 18.49
C ALA A 28 11.43 -13.80 17.04
N HIS A 29 10.26 -14.20 16.53
CA HIS A 29 10.13 -14.87 15.23
C HIS A 29 8.95 -14.38 14.38
N ALA A 30 8.32 -13.25 14.74
CA ALA A 30 7.23 -12.69 13.97
C ALA A 30 7.40 -11.19 13.76
N CYS A 31 6.65 -10.66 12.78
CA CYS A 31 6.59 -9.24 12.51
C CYS A 31 5.17 -8.84 12.10
N ILE A 32 4.82 -7.59 12.36
CA ILE A 32 3.61 -6.95 11.86
C ILE A 32 3.99 -6.18 10.60
N LEU A 33 3.44 -6.63 9.47
CA LEU A 33 3.55 -5.95 8.19
C LEU A 33 2.33 -5.02 8.01
N THR A 34 2.57 -3.72 7.91
CA THR A 34 1.54 -2.69 7.67
C THR A 34 1.74 -2.11 6.27
N LEU A 35 0.72 -2.24 5.42
CA LEU A 35 0.67 -1.56 4.13
C LEU A 35 -0.38 -0.46 4.19
N GLU A 36 0.07 0.78 3.99
CA GLU A 36 -0.77 1.95 3.96
C GLU A 36 -0.72 2.56 2.56
N THR A 37 -1.87 2.83 1.95
CA THR A 37 -1.96 3.51 0.66
C THR A 37 -2.75 4.79 0.84
N ARG A 38 -2.09 5.92 0.65
CA ARG A 38 -2.69 7.25 0.71
C ARG A 38 -2.88 7.77 -0.70
N VAL A 39 -4.08 8.24 -1.01
CA VAL A 39 -4.37 8.87 -2.30
C VAL A 39 -4.88 10.28 -2.08
N VAL A 40 -4.30 11.24 -2.78
CA VAL A 40 -4.70 12.65 -2.76
C VAL A 40 -4.96 13.09 -4.18
N SER A 41 -6.19 13.55 -4.45
CA SER A 41 -6.53 14.17 -5.73
C SER A 41 -6.06 15.62 -5.77
N THR A 42 -5.61 16.09 -6.93
CA THR A 42 -5.10 17.47 -7.10
C THR A 42 -6.23 18.50 -7.24
N ASP A 43 -7.44 18.08 -7.63
CA ASP A 43 -8.62 18.93 -7.75
C ASP A 43 -9.93 18.17 -7.40
N GLU A 44 -11.01 18.93 -7.19
CA GLU A 44 -12.32 18.40 -6.79
C GLU A 44 -12.98 17.52 -7.87
N ALA A 45 -12.76 17.80 -9.15
CA ALA A 45 -13.32 16.99 -10.24
C ALA A 45 -12.60 15.63 -10.31
N SER A 46 -11.28 15.62 -10.16
CA SER A 46 -10.45 14.42 -10.03
C SER A 46 -10.80 13.63 -8.77
N ARG A 47 -11.10 14.30 -7.66
CA ARG A 47 -11.59 13.65 -6.43
C ARG A 47 -12.89 12.88 -6.69
N ARG A 48 -13.84 13.48 -7.39
CA ARG A 48 -15.12 12.83 -7.74
C ARG A 48 -14.94 11.66 -8.70
N ARG A 49 -14.08 11.80 -9.70
CA ARG A 49 -13.73 10.71 -10.63
C ARG A 49 -13.03 9.56 -9.90
N PHE A 50 -12.05 9.88 -9.05
CA PHE A 50 -11.34 8.90 -8.24
C PHE A 50 -12.27 8.19 -7.26
N GLN A 51 -13.18 8.90 -6.60
CA GLN A 51 -14.18 8.27 -5.73
C GLN A 51 -15.10 7.31 -6.48
N ARG A 52 -15.53 7.66 -7.70
CA ARG A 52 -16.34 6.76 -8.54
C ARG A 52 -15.55 5.51 -8.94
N TYR A 53 -14.32 5.69 -9.39
CA TYR A 53 -13.39 4.60 -9.68
C TYR A 53 -13.18 3.71 -8.44
N TRP A 54 -12.86 4.32 -7.29
CA TRP A 54 -12.59 3.63 -6.04
C TRP A 54 -13.80 2.90 -5.46
N ARG A 55 -15.02 3.39 -5.69
CA ARG A 55 -16.23 2.64 -5.31
C ARG A 55 -16.39 1.34 -6.10
N ALA A 56 -15.94 1.31 -7.36
CA ALA A 56 -15.98 0.11 -8.18
C ALA A 56 -14.81 -0.84 -7.86
N THR A 57 -13.60 -0.31 -7.66
CA THR A 57 -12.37 -1.13 -7.51
C THR A 57 -11.95 -1.37 -6.06
N GLY A 58 -12.30 -0.47 -5.15
CA GLY A 58 -11.96 -0.53 -3.73
C GLY A 58 -12.41 -1.81 -3.02
N PRO A 59 -13.65 -2.32 -3.25
CA PRO A 59 -14.07 -3.61 -2.70
C PRO A 59 -13.16 -4.76 -3.14
N PHE A 60 -12.78 -4.80 -4.42
CA PHE A 60 -11.87 -5.83 -4.94
C PHE A 60 -10.48 -5.76 -4.29
N ILE A 61 -9.94 -4.54 -4.12
CA ILE A 61 -8.65 -4.32 -3.45
C ILE A 61 -8.72 -4.74 -1.96
N GLY A 62 -9.83 -4.43 -1.28
CA GLY A 62 -10.06 -4.87 0.10
C GLY A 62 -10.14 -6.38 0.23
N TRP A 63 -10.69 -7.07 -0.78
CA TRP A 63 -10.83 -8.53 -0.81
C TRP A 63 -9.51 -9.26 -1.14
N ILE A 64 -8.71 -8.73 -2.06
CA ILE A 64 -7.47 -9.40 -2.48
C ILE A 64 -6.34 -9.23 -1.44
N ARG A 65 -6.34 -8.13 -0.68
CA ARG A 65 -5.27 -7.82 0.29
C ARG A 65 -5.02 -8.94 1.31
N PRO A 66 -6.04 -9.49 2.00
CA PRO A 66 -5.84 -10.63 2.89
C PRO A 66 -5.29 -11.87 2.18
N ALA A 67 -5.72 -12.12 0.95
CA ALA A 67 -5.23 -13.26 0.16
C ALA A 67 -3.74 -13.11 -0.19
N VAL A 68 -3.31 -11.90 -0.59
CA VAL A 68 -1.90 -11.57 -0.85
C VAL A 68 -1.07 -11.71 0.42
N MET A 69 -1.55 -11.20 1.57
CA MET A 69 -0.83 -11.33 2.85
C MET A 69 -0.67 -12.80 3.26
N ARG A 70 -1.72 -13.62 3.10
CA ARG A 70 -1.63 -15.06 3.36
C ARG A 70 -0.68 -15.78 2.41
N ALA A 71 -0.64 -15.37 1.14
CA ALA A 71 0.31 -15.93 0.18
C ALA A 71 1.75 -15.56 0.55
N LEU A 72 1.98 -14.32 0.97
CA LEU A 72 3.28 -13.85 1.46
C LEU A 72 3.72 -14.63 2.71
N ASP A 73 2.83 -14.79 3.69
CA ASP A 73 3.09 -15.58 4.90
C ASP A 73 3.48 -17.03 4.57
N ARG A 74 2.76 -17.68 3.64
CA ARG A 74 3.09 -19.03 3.17
C ARG A 74 4.46 -19.12 2.48
N GLN A 75 4.87 -18.08 1.75
CA GLN A 75 6.18 -18.05 1.09
C GLN A 75 7.30 -17.85 2.12
N LEU A 76 7.12 -16.91 3.05
CA LEU A 76 8.11 -16.62 4.10
C LEU A 76 8.24 -17.75 5.11
N GLY A 77 7.15 -18.42 5.48
CA GLY A 77 7.18 -19.61 6.34
C GLY A 77 7.85 -20.83 5.68
N ARG A 78 8.05 -20.81 4.35
CA ARG A 78 8.82 -21.82 3.61
C ARG A 78 10.28 -21.43 3.41
N SER A 79 10.66 -20.18 3.65
CA SER A 79 12.05 -19.76 3.61
C SER A 79 12.78 -20.37 4.82
N PRO A 80 13.88 -21.13 4.62
CA PRO A 80 14.68 -21.59 5.76
C PRO A 80 15.13 -20.37 6.55
N SER A 81 14.98 -20.41 7.89
CA SER A 81 15.40 -19.29 8.75
C SER A 81 16.85 -18.93 8.41
N PRO A 82 17.19 -17.63 8.24
CA PRO A 82 18.58 -17.25 8.08
C PRO A 82 19.35 -17.75 9.30
N ASN A 83 20.33 -18.61 9.04
CA ASN A 83 21.16 -19.25 10.04
C ASN A 83 21.74 -18.17 10.98
N PRO A 84 21.52 -18.24 12.31
CA PRO A 84 22.21 -17.36 13.24
C PRO A 84 23.68 -17.82 13.29
N GLY A 85 24.55 -17.08 12.62
CA GLY A 85 26.00 -17.20 12.79
C GLY A 85 26.46 -16.64 14.13
#